data_AF-A0A7Y8X649-F1
#
_entry.id   AF-A0A7Y8X649-F1
#
_cell.length_a   1.000
_cell.length_b   1.000
_cell.length_c   1.000
_cell.angle_alpha   90.00
_cell.angle_beta   90.00
_cell.angle_gamma   90.00
#
_symmetry.space_group_name_H-M   'P 1'
#
loop_
_entity.id
_entity.type
_entity.pdbx_description
1 polymer ?
#
loop_
_entity_poly.entity_id
_entity_poly.type
_entity_poly.pdbx_seq_one_letter_code
_entity_poly.pdbx_strand_id
1 'polypeptide(L)'
;MASTYTWPRGAETADGEELERWLAGHGWEIDPTVFMAGVLGPAVQVRRIHSTCEEDGAGLLILPGETVLFDGERIRLHPRAFASAGTSA
;
A
#
# COMPACT_ATOMS: atom_id res chain seq x y z
N MET A 1 7.76 -13.95 -6.95
CA MET A 1 7.65 -12.72 -6.13
C MET A 1 6.84 -13.04 -4.89
N ALA A 2 7.11 -12.37 -3.77
CA ALA A 2 6.29 -12.52 -2.57
C ALA A 2 4.88 -11.96 -2.83
N SER A 3 3.85 -12.65 -2.34
CA SER A 3 2.46 -12.19 -2.45
C SER A 3 2.10 -11.10 -1.44
N THR A 4 3.01 -10.74 -0.56
CA THR A 4 2.81 -9.72 0.47
C THR A 4 3.95 -8.72 0.46
N TYR A 5 3.65 -7.47 0.78
CA TYR A 5 4.62 -6.40 0.92
C TYR A 5 4.27 -5.54 2.14
N THR A 6 5.27 -5.21 2.96
CA THR A 6 5.06 -4.35 4.14
C THR A 6 5.61 -2.97 3.84
N TRP A 7 4.74 -1.96 3.93
CA TRP A 7 5.13 -0.57 3.80
C TRP A 7 5.78 -0.10 5.11
N PRO A 8 7.07 0.28 5.12
CA PRO A 8 7.77 0.62 6.35
C PRO A 8 7.29 1.94 6.94
N ARG A 9 7.50 2.11 8.25
CA ARG A 9 7.39 3.42 8.89
C ARG A 9 8.66 4.20 8.64
N GLY A 10 8.52 5.48 8.30
CA GLY A 10 9.65 6.32 7.91
C GLY A 10 10.23 5.93 6.54
N ALA A 11 9.39 5.38 5.65
CA ALA A 11 9.80 4.99 4.29
C ALA A 11 10.55 6.12 3.58
N GLU A 12 11.71 5.77 3.04
CA GLU A 12 12.59 6.62 2.25
C GLU A 12 12.34 6.40 0.75
N THR A 13 13.03 7.16 -0.11
CA THR A 13 12.88 7.03 -1.57
C THR A 13 13.11 5.60 -2.05
N ALA A 14 14.10 4.90 -1.50
CA ALA A 14 14.43 3.53 -1.86
C ALA A 14 13.30 2.53 -1.54
N ASP A 15 12.54 2.76 -0.47
CA ASP A 15 11.38 1.94 -0.12
C ASP A 15 10.24 2.17 -1.12
N GLY A 16 10.07 3.42 -1.58
CA GLY A 16 9.14 3.76 -2.66
C GLY A 16 9.47 3.01 -3.95
N GLU A 17 10.74 3.05 -4.37
CA GLU A 17 11.21 2.35 -5.56
C GLU A 17 11.01 0.83 -5.45
N GLU A 18 11.21 0.24 -4.26
CA GLU A 18 10.97 -1.18 -4.05
C GLU A 18 9.48 -1.53 -4.09
N LEU A 19 8.61 -0.70 -3.50
CA LEU A 19 7.16 -0.85 -3.61
C LEU A 19 6.70 -0.75 -5.08
N GLU A 20 7.18 0.22 -5.84
CA GLU A 20 6.85 0.38 -7.27
C GLU A 20 7.20 -0.87 -8.07
N ARG A 21 8.38 -1.46 -7.81
CA ARG A 21 8.83 -2.69 -8.49
C ARG A 21 7.97 -3.88 -8.11
N TRP A 22 7.55 -3.98 -6.85
CA TRP A 22 6.62 -5.03 -6.41
C TRP A 22 5.25 -4.88 -7.07
N LEU A 23 4.69 -3.67 -7.05
CA LEU A 23 3.39 -3.36 -7.67
C LEU A 23 3.40 -3.63 -9.18
N ALA A 24 4.44 -3.18 -9.89
CA ALA A 24 4.57 -3.37 -11.33
C ALA A 24 4.60 -4.87 -11.71
N GLY A 25 5.22 -5.70 -10.86
CA GLY A 25 5.20 -7.16 -11.03
C GLY A 25 3.80 -7.79 -10.94
N HIS A 26 2.84 -7.11 -10.32
CA HIS A 26 1.45 -7.55 -10.17
C HIS A 26 0.46 -6.76 -11.04
N GLY A 27 0.94 -5.84 -11.90
CA GLY A 27 0.09 -4.99 -12.75
C GLY A 27 -0.56 -3.82 -11.99
N TRP A 28 0.08 -3.34 -10.93
CA TRP A 28 -0.32 -2.17 -10.14
C TRP A 28 0.78 -1.09 -10.16
N GLU A 29 0.42 0.15 -9.84
CA GLU A 29 1.34 1.29 -9.74
C GLU A 29 1.00 2.15 -8.52
N ILE A 30 1.97 2.94 -8.06
CA ILE A 30 1.71 4.03 -7.12
C ILE A 30 1.02 5.16 -7.90
N ASP A 31 -0.08 5.67 -7.37
CA ASP A 31 -0.73 6.86 -7.89
C ASP A 31 0.10 8.09 -7.45
N PRO A 32 0.73 8.83 -8.39
CA PRO A 32 1.62 9.94 -8.05
C PRO A 32 0.87 11.16 -7.50
N THR A 33 -0.46 11.16 -7.56
CA THR A 33 -1.31 12.29 -7.18
C THR A 33 -1.57 12.34 -5.68
N VAL A 34 -1.43 11.21 -4.97
CA VAL A 34 -1.69 11.12 -3.54
C VAL A 34 -0.46 10.64 -2.80
N PHE A 35 0.38 11.63 -2.46
CA PHE A 35 1.50 11.49 -1.55
C PHE A 35 1.24 12.33 -0.31
N MET A 36 0.84 11.70 0.80
CA MET A 36 0.61 12.40 2.07
C MET A 36 1.79 12.17 3.00
N ALA A 37 2.64 13.17 3.17
CA ALA A 37 3.73 13.13 4.13
C ALA A 37 3.17 13.26 5.57
N GLY A 38 3.32 12.21 6.37
CA GLY A 38 2.97 12.20 7.80
C GLY A 38 4.20 12.03 8.69
N VAL A 39 4.03 12.26 10.00
CA VAL A 39 5.11 12.12 10.99
C VAL A 39 5.69 10.69 11.07
N LEU A 40 4.92 9.70 10.60
CA LEU A 40 5.28 8.28 10.57
C LEU A 40 5.84 7.83 9.20
N GLY A 41 6.07 8.76 8.28
CA GLY A 41 6.43 8.49 6.89
C GLY A 41 5.27 8.75 5.93
N PRO A 42 5.52 8.62 4.62
CA PRO A 42 4.51 8.86 3.58
C PRO A 42 3.40 7.80 3.58
N ALA A 43 2.16 8.23 3.37
CA ALA A 43 1.09 7.36 2.93
C ALA A 43 0.98 7.39 1.41
N VAL A 44 0.78 6.22 0.81
CA VAL A 44 0.84 6.02 -0.64
C VAL A 44 -0.48 5.43 -1.14
N GLN A 45 -1.02 6.01 -2.20
CA GLN A 45 -2.18 5.43 -2.89
C GLN A 45 -1.69 4.55 -4.04
N VAL A 46 -2.29 3.38 -4.20
CA VAL A 46 -1.97 2.46 -5.31
C VAL A 46 -3.18 2.20 -6.17
N ARG A 47 -2.96 2.01 -7.46
CA ARG A 47 -4.00 1.73 -8.47
C ARG A 47 -3.53 0.67 -9.45
N ARG A 48 -4.45 0.12 -10.22
CA ARG A 48 -4.16 -0.94 -11.21
C ARG A 48 -3.74 -0.30 -12.55
N ILE A 49 -2.65 -0.79 -13.14
CA ILE A 49 -2.12 -0.26 -14.40
C ILE A 49 -3.12 -0.60 -15.52
N HIS A 50 -3.44 0.37 -16.38
CA HIS A 50 -4.36 0.25 -17.53
C HIS A 50 -5.86 0.04 -17.21
N SER A 51 -6.33 0.32 -16.00
CA SER A 51 -7.78 0.44 -15.78
C SER A 51 -8.25 1.82 -16.26
N THR A 52 -8.52 1.94 -17.55
CA THR A 52 -9.08 3.16 -18.17
C THR A 52 -10.56 3.35 -17.90
N CYS A 53 -11.19 2.53 -17.07
CA CYS A 53 -12.62 2.65 -16.80
C CYS A 53 -12.86 3.28 -15.43
N GLU A 54 -13.79 4.23 -15.45
CA GLU A 54 -14.50 4.81 -14.31
C GLU A 54 -15.37 3.75 -13.60
N GLU A 55 -14.85 2.54 -13.39
CA GLU A 55 -15.51 1.49 -12.62
C GLU A 55 -15.02 1.60 -11.18
N ASP A 56 -15.52 2.60 -10.47
CA ASP A 56 -15.68 2.64 -9.00
C ASP A 56 -14.44 2.26 -8.14
N GLY A 57 -13.23 2.37 -8.70
CA GLY A 57 -12.00 1.86 -8.11
C GLY A 57 -11.26 2.93 -7.34
N ALA A 58 -11.77 3.35 -6.18
CA ALA A 58 -10.97 4.14 -5.24
C ALA A 58 -9.62 3.41 -5.03
N GLY A 59 -8.51 4.05 -5.42
CA GLY A 59 -7.18 3.49 -5.21
C GLY A 59 -6.98 3.10 -3.74
N LEU A 60 -6.20 2.06 -3.48
CA LEU A 60 -5.96 1.61 -2.12
C LEU A 60 -4.94 2.53 -1.46
N LEU A 61 -5.33 3.22 -0.39
CA LEU A 61 -4.39 3.96 0.45
C LEU A 61 -3.69 3.00 1.41
N ILE A 62 -2.36 3.03 1.41
CA ILE A 62 -1.49 2.25 2.29
C ILE A 62 -0.84 3.22 3.27
N LEU A 63 -1.06 2.98 4.56
CA LEU A 63 -0.49 3.77 5.65
C LEU A 63 0.86 3.19 6.10
N PRO A 64 1.75 4.03 6.67
CA PRO A 64 3.05 3.58 7.17
C PRO A 64 2.92 2.48 8.23
N GLY A 65 3.58 1.36 7.99
CA GLY A 65 3.55 0.15 8.82
C GLY A 65 2.43 -0.84 8.45
N GLU A 66 1.69 -0.62 7.37
CA GLU A 66 0.71 -1.59 6.88
C GLU A 66 1.33 -2.64 5.96
N THR A 67 0.75 -3.84 5.99
CA THR A 67 1.09 -4.91 5.07
C THR A 67 -0.03 -5.04 4.05
N VAL A 68 0.33 -5.09 2.78
CA VAL A 68 -0.59 -5.44 1.69
C VAL A 68 -0.34 -6.86 1.21
N LEU A 69 -1.41 -7.48 0.71
CA LEU A 69 -1.38 -8.78 0.04
C LEU A 69 -1.96 -8.68 -1.35
N PHE A 70 -1.40 -9.46 -2.26
CA PHE A 70 -1.94 -9.72 -3.59
C PHE A 70 -2.61 -11.09 -3.58
N ASP A 71 -3.93 -11.12 -3.83
CA ASP A 71 -4.76 -12.33 -3.83
C ASP A 71 -4.80 -13.05 -5.19
N GLY A 72 -3.96 -12.64 -6.15
CA GLY A 72 -4.00 -13.13 -7.54
C GLY A 72 -4.78 -12.23 -8.48
N GLU A 73 -5.70 -11.40 -7.95
CA GLU A 73 -6.48 -10.45 -8.74
C GLU A 73 -6.38 -9.01 -8.23
N ARG A 74 -6.34 -8.81 -6.90
CA ARG A 74 -6.36 -7.49 -6.27
C ARG A 74 -5.36 -7.36 -5.14
N ILE A 75 -4.89 -6.14 -4.92
CA ILE A 75 -4.14 -5.75 -3.73
C ILE A 75 -5.12 -5.35 -2.63
N ARG A 76 -4.92 -5.87 -1.43
CA ARG A 76 -5.72 -5.58 -0.24
C ARG A 76 -4.83 -5.38 0.96
N LEU A 77 -5.29 -4.62 1.94
CA LEU A 77 -4.65 -4.59 3.25
C LEU A 77 -4.75 -5.99 3.86
N HIS A 78 -3.62 -6.52 4.29
CA HIS A 78 -3.60 -7.70 5.12
C HIS A 78 -4.34 -7.34 6.41
N PRO A 79 -5.37 -8.11 6.82
CA PRO A 79 -6.05 -7.86 8.07
C PRO A 79 -5.02 -7.83 9.19
N ARG A 80 -4.79 -6.62 9.70
CA ARG A 80 -3.94 -6.42 10.86
C ARG A 80 -4.59 -7.22 11.98
N ALA A 81 -3.89 -8.22 12.50
CA ALA A 81 -4.11 -8.62 13.87
C ALA A 81 -3.80 -7.36 14.68
N PHE A 82 -4.82 -6.54 14.94
CA PHE A 82 -4.73 -5.53 15.95
C PHE A 82 -4.43 -6.32 17.22
N ALA A 83 -3.16 -6.35 17.62
CA ALA A 83 -2.86 -6.51 19.03
C ALA A 83 -3.75 -5.47 19.70
N SER A 84 -4.78 -5.94 20.40
CA SER A 84 -5.67 -5.09 21.16
C SER A 84 -4.78 -4.14 21.93
N ALA A 85 -4.82 -2.86 21.58
CA ALA A 85 -4.24 -1.84 22.43
C ALA A 85 -5.10 -1.90 23.68
N GLY A 86 -4.63 -2.70 24.65
CA GLY A 86 -5.26 -2.87 25.93
C GLY A 86 -5.47 -1.47 26.49
N THR A 87 -6.74 -1.16 26.72
CA THR A 87 -7.13 -0.03 27.55
C THR A 87 -6.31 -0.13 28.83
N SER A 88 -5.51 0.88 29.14
CA SER A 88 -4.95 1.04 30.46
C SER A 88 -5.77 2.15 31.10
N ALA A 89 -6.57 1.72 32.08
CA ALA A 89 -7.47 2.50 32.90
C ALA A 89 -6.74 3.55 33.75
#